data_AF-R6R3V9-F1
#
_entry.id   AF-R6R3V9-F1
#
_cell.length_a   1.000
_cell.length_b   1.000
_cell.length_c   1.000
_cell.angle_alpha   90.00
_cell.angle_beta   90.00
_cell.angle_gamma   90.00
#
_symmetry.space_group_name_H-M   'P 1'
#
loop_
_entity.id
_entity.type
_entity.pdbx_description
1 polymer ?
#
loop_
_entity_poly.entity_id
_entity_poly.type
_entity_poly.pdbx_seq_one_letter_code
_entity_poly.pdbx_strand_id
1 'polypeptide(L)'
;MKKNLFKVGLLFLGALVLTGCTKSFSTVQDKANMMIVYENTKVDDKTTMETIISSVKDKGYYVPSENYFNYVEEKIVDNVKTNYASATLNGIAYSDISKESLLTAGETRTNFVKSNEYAIIKYAKEKTNSLDDLWYNYDLWRSEALKDGLTLEDVGSNYFFNEMKTSFNNYANTITATITPVDGVFDGLKLQGKGWGYTFTNVGLIEGLLVWPIAALLYYFAMAFSSLGVGGIVLSILLVTIIVRGLLLLLTFKQTASQQKITALQPQIAKLQEKYPHADTNQYEKQAMAQEQMELYKKNNVNPFSMFIVLLVQFPVFIAVWGAMSGSAVLREGELWGLRLSANTGSSIIHWTGTPSVVALVIFIIMAIAQAVSMLLPQFIQKKKTEKVAKLNKNPTAAKTNNQMMIMNIVMLVMIIFTGTQLPVAMSIYWIITALISLVQSLVMAHITNRKAKNYK
;
A
#
# COMPACT_ATOMS: atom_id res chain seq x y z
N MET A 1 17.37 13.56 25.12
CA MET A 1 16.77 13.84 23.79
C MET A 1 17.15 12.82 22.73
N LYS A 2 18.44 12.65 22.35
CA LYS A 2 18.87 11.70 21.31
C LYS A 2 18.38 10.25 21.52
N LYS A 3 18.44 9.72 22.75
CA LYS A 3 17.96 8.36 23.10
C LYS A 3 16.44 8.14 22.93
N ASN A 4 15.62 9.17 23.13
CA ASN A 4 14.15 9.04 22.98
C ASN A 4 13.70 9.27 21.54
N LEU A 5 14.34 10.18 20.80
CA LEU A 5 14.17 10.29 19.35
C LEU A 5 14.58 9.00 18.64
N PHE A 6 15.70 8.40 19.06
CA PHE A 6 16.18 7.12 18.52
C PHE A 6 15.18 5.98 18.78
N LYS A 7 14.58 5.92 19.97
CA LYS A 7 13.56 4.90 20.32
C LYS A 7 12.22 5.08 19.59
N VAL A 8 11.77 6.32 19.39
CA VAL A 8 10.55 6.61 18.61
C VAL A 8 10.81 6.38 17.12
N GLY A 9 11.99 6.78 16.64
CA GLY A 9 12.49 6.43 15.31
C GLY A 9 12.58 4.91 15.13
N LEU A 10 13.02 4.14 16.14
CA LEU A 10 13.06 2.67 16.09
C LEU A 10 11.67 2.01 16.10
N LEU A 11 10.71 2.55 16.86
CA LEU A 11 9.32 2.06 16.86
C LEU A 11 8.64 2.28 15.51
N PHE A 12 8.91 3.41 14.84
CA PHE A 12 8.41 3.70 13.50
C PHE A 12 9.24 3.07 12.38
N LEU A 13 10.54 2.88 12.55
CA LEU A 13 11.37 2.02 11.67
C LEU A 13 10.88 0.59 11.76
N GLY A 14 10.50 0.12 12.95
CA GLY A 14 9.77 -1.13 13.14
C GLY A 14 8.46 -1.15 12.35
N ALA A 15 7.70 -0.04 12.34
CA ALA A 15 6.50 0.12 11.53
C ALA A 15 6.75 0.23 10.01
N LEU A 16 7.93 0.69 9.58
CA LEU A 16 8.40 0.68 8.19
C LEU A 16 8.85 -0.73 7.77
N VAL A 17 9.43 -1.52 8.68
CA VAL A 17 9.62 -2.96 8.45
C VAL A 17 8.25 -3.65 8.28
N LEU A 18 7.18 -3.11 8.88
CA LEU A 18 5.80 -3.57 8.65
C LEU A 18 5.18 -3.13 7.31
N THR A 19 5.81 -2.26 6.50
CA THR A 19 5.38 -2.10 5.09
C THR A 19 5.76 -3.32 4.22
N GLY A 20 6.42 -4.33 4.81
CA GLY A 20 6.50 -5.69 4.27
C GLY A 20 5.48 -6.67 4.86
N CYS A 21 4.57 -6.23 5.75
CA CYS A 21 3.71 -7.14 6.51
C CYS A 21 2.29 -7.33 5.97
N THR A 22 1.85 -6.57 4.96
CA THR A 22 0.66 -7.01 4.22
C THR A 22 1.08 -8.08 3.24
N LYS A 23 0.53 -9.29 3.37
CA LYS A 23 0.81 -10.33 2.40
C LYS A 23 0.32 -9.91 1.01
N SER A 24 1.01 -10.38 -0.02
CA SER A 24 0.56 -10.20 -1.39
C SER A 24 -0.82 -10.85 -1.55
N PHE A 25 -1.73 -10.14 -2.20
CA PHE A 25 -3.04 -10.68 -2.54
C PHE A 25 -3.01 -11.48 -3.84
N SER A 26 -1.93 -11.41 -4.61
CA SER A 26 -1.82 -12.03 -5.92
C SER A 26 -1.93 -13.55 -5.83
N THR A 27 -2.86 -14.13 -6.59
CA THR A 27 -2.95 -15.58 -6.74
C THR A 27 -1.88 -16.11 -7.69
N VAL A 28 -1.72 -17.43 -7.75
CA VAL A 28 -0.85 -18.09 -8.75
C VAL A 28 -1.28 -17.70 -10.17
N GLN A 29 -2.59 -17.66 -10.43
CA GLN A 29 -3.14 -17.20 -11.70
C GLN A 29 -2.78 -15.74 -12.01
N ASP A 30 -2.91 -14.84 -11.02
CA ASP A 30 -2.55 -13.43 -11.24
C ASP A 30 -1.07 -13.30 -11.61
N LYS A 31 -0.18 -14.01 -10.91
CA LYS A 31 1.27 -14.02 -11.21
C LYS A 31 1.56 -14.59 -12.60
N ALA A 32 0.91 -15.68 -12.98
CA ALA A 32 1.03 -16.25 -14.32
C ALA A 32 0.57 -15.27 -15.42
N ASN A 33 -0.55 -14.58 -15.19
CA ASN A 33 -1.06 -13.56 -16.11
C ASN A 33 -0.09 -12.36 -16.23
N MET A 34 0.54 -11.93 -15.12
CA MET A 34 1.58 -10.89 -15.15
C MET A 34 2.79 -11.33 -15.98
N MET A 35 3.21 -12.59 -15.84
CA MET A 35 4.33 -13.15 -16.58
C MET A 35 4.07 -13.18 -18.09
N ILE A 36 2.84 -13.54 -18.51
CA ILE A 36 2.42 -13.46 -19.92
C ILE A 36 2.51 -12.02 -20.45
N VAL A 37 2.03 -11.04 -19.68
CA VAL A 37 2.11 -9.63 -20.08
C VAL A 37 3.57 -9.19 -20.22
N TYR A 38 4.42 -9.58 -19.27
CA TYR A 38 5.83 -9.22 -19.27
C TYR A 38 6.59 -9.82 -20.44
N GLU A 39 6.37 -11.10 -20.73
CA GLU A 39 6.98 -11.82 -21.85
C GLU A 39 6.82 -11.05 -23.17
N ASN A 40 5.62 -10.50 -23.39
CA ASN A 40 5.23 -9.80 -24.61
C ASN A 40 5.49 -8.28 -24.56
N THR A 41 5.96 -7.75 -23.43
CA THR A 41 6.26 -6.32 -23.29
C THR A 41 7.48 -5.97 -24.15
N LYS A 42 7.36 -4.94 -25.00
CA LYS A 42 8.45 -4.46 -25.87
C LYS A 42 9.18 -3.27 -25.25
N VAL A 43 10.52 -3.31 -25.33
CA VAL A 43 11.44 -2.22 -25.00
C VAL A 43 12.40 -2.10 -26.18
N ASP A 44 12.48 -0.92 -26.80
CA ASP A 44 13.34 -0.66 -27.98
C ASP A 44 13.16 -1.71 -29.11
N ASP A 45 11.90 -1.92 -29.50
CA ASP A 45 11.43 -2.89 -30.51
C ASP A 45 11.69 -4.38 -30.22
N LYS A 46 12.39 -4.72 -29.14
CA LYS A 46 12.58 -6.09 -28.66
C LYS A 46 11.59 -6.41 -27.54
N THR A 47 10.99 -7.59 -27.60
CA THR A 47 10.29 -8.16 -26.45
C THR A 47 11.26 -8.39 -25.29
N THR A 48 10.69 -8.48 -24.09
CA THR A 48 11.46 -8.82 -22.88
C THR A 48 12.17 -10.18 -23.05
N MET A 49 11.49 -11.15 -23.65
CA MET A 49 12.09 -12.46 -23.94
C MET A 49 13.28 -12.33 -24.89
N GLU A 50 13.17 -11.55 -25.97
CA GLU A 50 14.28 -11.30 -26.92
C GLU A 50 15.46 -10.57 -26.26
N THR A 51 15.17 -9.66 -25.32
CA THR A 51 16.20 -8.97 -24.52
C THR A 51 16.97 -9.94 -23.64
N ILE A 52 16.27 -10.84 -22.94
CA ILE A 52 16.88 -11.88 -22.10
C ILE A 52 17.72 -12.83 -22.98
N ILE A 53 17.14 -13.31 -24.09
CA ILE A 53 17.84 -14.18 -25.04
C ILE A 53 19.14 -13.51 -25.54
N SER A 54 19.07 -12.23 -25.94
CA SER A 54 20.24 -11.48 -26.41
C SER A 54 21.32 -11.41 -25.31
N SER A 55 20.94 -11.00 -24.09
CA SER A 55 21.88 -10.86 -22.97
C SER A 55 22.55 -12.18 -22.56
N VAL A 56 21.81 -13.30 -22.63
CA VAL A 56 22.33 -14.63 -22.31
C VAL A 56 23.28 -15.13 -23.40
N LYS A 57 22.92 -14.91 -24.68
CA LYS A 57 23.81 -15.22 -25.82
C LYS A 57 25.11 -14.44 -25.75
N ASP A 58 25.07 -13.15 -25.43
CA ASP A 58 26.26 -12.29 -25.31
C ASP A 58 27.23 -12.77 -24.23
N LYS A 59 26.73 -13.48 -23.21
CA LYS A 59 27.53 -14.11 -22.14
C LYS A 59 28.06 -15.50 -22.51
N GLY A 60 27.79 -15.99 -23.72
CA GLY A 60 28.26 -17.29 -24.20
C GLY A 60 27.48 -18.49 -23.69
N TYR A 61 26.27 -18.30 -23.15
CA TYR A 61 25.42 -19.40 -22.67
C TYR A 61 24.39 -19.81 -23.73
N TYR A 62 24.06 -21.11 -23.77
CA TYR A 62 22.98 -21.63 -24.61
C TYR A 62 21.63 -21.05 -24.19
N VAL A 63 20.83 -20.68 -25.21
CA VAL A 63 19.44 -20.26 -25.08
C VAL A 63 18.53 -21.28 -25.77
N PRO A 64 17.25 -21.37 -25.40
CA PRO A 64 16.37 -22.34 -26.03
C PRO A 64 16.16 -22.07 -27.52
N SER A 65 16.09 -23.14 -28.32
CA SER A 65 15.82 -23.12 -29.75
C SER A 65 14.32 -23.09 -30.04
N GLU A 66 13.96 -22.80 -31.29
CA GLU A 66 12.56 -22.84 -31.75
C GLU A 66 11.93 -24.23 -31.54
N ASN A 67 12.71 -25.31 -31.70
CA ASN A 67 12.27 -26.67 -31.43
C ASN A 67 11.83 -26.87 -29.97
N TYR A 68 12.58 -26.30 -29.02
CA TYR A 68 12.19 -26.35 -27.61
C TYR A 68 10.94 -25.52 -27.32
N PHE A 69 10.81 -24.33 -27.91
CA PHE A 69 9.59 -23.53 -27.76
C PHE A 69 8.37 -24.24 -28.33
N ASN A 70 8.48 -24.88 -29.50
CA ASN A 70 7.41 -25.70 -30.08
C ASN A 70 7.06 -26.90 -29.19
N TYR A 71 8.06 -27.57 -28.61
CA TYR A 71 7.84 -28.65 -27.63
C TYR A 71 7.05 -28.16 -26.41
N VAL A 72 7.42 -27.00 -25.84
CA VAL A 72 6.71 -26.39 -24.71
C VAL A 72 5.28 -26.02 -25.10
N GLU A 73 5.07 -25.46 -26.29
CA GLU A 73 3.73 -25.08 -26.78
C GLU A 73 2.81 -26.30 -26.95
N GLU A 74 3.31 -27.41 -27.46
CA GLU A 74 2.53 -28.65 -27.52
C GLU A 74 2.15 -29.15 -26.13
N LYS A 75 3.10 -29.14 -25.18
CA LYS A 75 2.84 -29.52 -23.79
C LYS A 75 1.79 -28.63 -23.14
N ILE A 76 1.81 -27.32 -23.40
CA ILE A 76 0.79 -26.39 -22.90
C ILE A 76 -0.58 -26.76 -23.46
N VAL A 77 -0.71 -26.95 -24.78
CA VAL A 77 -1.99 -27.30 -25.41
C VAL A 77 -2.52 -28.62 -24.84
N ASP A 78 -1.70 -29.65 -24.75
CA ASP A 78 -2.11 -30.96 -24.24
C ASP A 78 -2.54 -30.87 -22.76
N ASN A 79 -1.83 -30.11 -21.94
CA ASN A 79 -2.18 -29.89 -20.54
C ASN A 79 -3.46 -29.07 -20.36
N VAL A 80 -3.69 -28.05 -21.19
CA VAL A 80 -4.96 -27.30 -21.13
C VAL A 80 -6.12 -28.20 -21.51
N LYS A 81 -6.01 -28.93 -22.63
CA LYS A 81 -7.07 -29.84 -23.09
C LYS A 81 -7.37 -30.95 -22.08
N THR A 82 -6.37 -31.39 -21.32
CA THR A 82 -6.52 -32.44 -20.30
C THR A 82 -7.08 -31.89 -18.99
N ASN A 83 -6.48 -30.84 -18.45
CA ASN A 83 -6.77 -30.36 -17.10
C ASN A 83 -7.93 -29.36 -17.04
N TYR A 84 -8.21 -28.70 -18.16
CA TYR A 84 -9.25 -27.68 -18.33
C TYR A 84 -10.19 -28.00 -19.49
N ALA A 85 -10.42 -29.29 -19.79
CA ALA A 85 -11.25 -29.76 -20.90
C ALA A 85 -12.61 -29.06 -21.04
N SER A 86 -13.28 -28.81 -19.90
CA SER A 86 -14.61 -28.20 -19.83
C SER A 86 -14.58 -26.66 -19.80
N ALA A 87 -13.42 -26.03 -19.64
CA ALA A 87 -13.31 -24.57 -19.74
C ALA A 87 -13.49 -24.17 -21.20
N THR A 88 -14.02 -22.97 -21.43
CA THR A 88 -14.39 -22.51 -22.76
C THR A 88 -13.49 -21.40 -23.27
N LEU A 89 -13.07 -21.50 -24.53
CA LEU A 89 -12.48 -20.40 -25.28
C LEU A 89 -13.53 -19.87 -26.27
N ASN A 90 -13.95 -18.61 -26.12
CA ASN A 90 -15.01 -17.99 -26.93
C ASN A 90 -16.31 -18.83 -26.99
N GLY A 91 -16.67 -19.48 -25.88
CA GLY A 91 -17.88 -20.29 -25.77
C GLY A 91 -17.75 -21.75 -26.26
N ILE A 92 -16.59 -22.16 -26.76
CA ILE A 92 -16.31 -23.55 -27.19
C ILE A 92 -15.43 -24.23 -26.14
N ALA A 93 -15.80 -25.42 -25.68
CA ALA A 93 -15.00 -26.16 -24.70
C ALA A 93 -13.64 -26.58 -25.28
N TYR A 94 -12.57 -26.55 -24.47
CA TYR A 94 -11.22 -26.95 -24.93
C TYR A 94 -11.17 -28.41 -25.42
N SER A 95 -12.03 -29.29 -24.91
CA SER A 95 -12.18 -30.66 -25.44
C SER A 95 -12.50 -30.68 -26.94
N ASP A 96 -13.27 -29.69 -27.40
CA ASP A 96 -13.90 -29.67 -28.72
C ASP A 96 -13.08 -28.85 -29.73
N ILE A 97 -12.12 -28.06 -29.26
CA ILE A 97 -11.21 -27.28 -30.12
C ILE A 97 -10.09 -28.18 -30.62
N SER A 98 -9.83 -28.19 -31.94
CA SER A 98 -8.73 -28.99 -32.49
C SER A 98 -7.36 -28.55 -31.93
N LYS A 99 -6.44 -29.50 -31.71
CA LYS A 99 -5.07 -29.19 -31.24
C LYS A 99 -4.36 -28.25 -32.22
N GLU A 100 -4.53 -28.49 -33.52
CA GLU A 100 -3.93 -27.69 -34.58
C GLU A 100 -4.38 -26.22 -34.54
N SER A 101 -5.66 -25.95 -34.28
CA SER A 101 -6.18 -24.59 -34.15
C SER A 101 -5.62 -23.81 -32.95
N LEU A 102 -5.10 -24.52 -31.94
CA LEU A 102 -4.46 -23.92 -30.75
C LEU A 102 -2.95 -23.73 -30.92
N LEU A 103 -2.35 -24.30 -31.97
CA LEU A 103 -0.91 -24.19 -32.28
C LEU A 103 -0.66 -23.25 -33.46
N THR A 104 -1.56 -23.21 -34.43
CA THR A 104 -1.39 -22.44 -35.69
C THR A 104 -1.85 -20.99 -35.55
N ALA A 105 -1.18 -20.09 -36.27
CA ALA A 105 -1.51 -18.66 -36.24
C ALA A 105 -2.97 -18.42 -36.71
N GLY A 106 -3.71 -17.67 -35.91
CA GLY A 106 -5.12 -17.37 -36.17
C GLY A 106 -5.82 -16.76 -34.97
N GLU A 107 -7.12 -16.52 -35.09
CA GLU A 107 -7.93 -15.94 -34.02
C GLU A 107 -8.01 -16.86 -32.80
N THR A 108 -8.24 -18.17 -33.01
CA THR A 108 -8.28 -19.17 -31.94
C THR A 108 -7.01 -19.18 -31.11
N ARG A 109 -5.84 -19.25 -31.77
CA ARG A 109 -4.53 -19.17 -31.10
C ARG A 109 -4.36 -17.85 -30.36
N THR A 110 -4.72 -16.73 -30.98
CA THR A 110 -4.59 -15.39 -30.38
C THR A 110 -5.42 -15.25 -29.10
N ASN A 111 -6.62 -15.83 -29.08
CA ASN A 111 -7.47 -15.84 -27.89
C ASN A 111 -6.96 -16.84 -26.86
N PHE A 112 -6.43 -17.99 -27.30
CA PHE A 112 -5.86 -19.01 -26.45
C PHE A 112 -4.65 -18.50 -25.65
N VAL A 113 -3.67 -17.86 -26.29
CA VAL A 113 -2.48 -17.33 -25.61
C VAL A 113 -2.81 -16.22 -24.60
N LYS A 114 -3.98 -15.58 -24.76
CA LYS A 114 -4.50 -14.58 -23.82
C LYS A 114 -5.35 -15.20 -22.71
N SER A 115 -5.63 -16.50 -22.73
CA SER A 115 -6.49 -17.17 -21.75
C SER A 115 -5.82 -17.36 -20.40
N ASN A 116 -6.62 -17.52 -19.35
CA ASN A 116 -6.09 -17.81 -18.01
C ASN A 116 -5.46 -19.22 -17.98
N GLU A 117 -6.07 -20.17 -18.70
CA GLU A 117 -5.65 -21.57 -18.75
C GLU A 117 -4.27 -21.71 -19.42
N TYR A 118 -4.01 -20.96 -20.49
CA TYR A 118 -2.69 -20.90 -21.10
C TYR A 118 -1.65 -20.33 -20.13
N ALA A 119 -1.95 -19.20 -19.48
CA ALA A 119 -1.02 -18.56 -18.56
C ALA A 119 -0.64 -19.46 -17.38
N ILE A 120 -1.63 -20.05 -16.70
CA ILE A 120 -1.39 -20.89 -15.52
C ILE A 120 -0.61 -22.15 -15.90
N ILE A 121 -0.96 -22.83 -17.00
CA ILE A 121 -0.24 -24.03 -17.45
C ILE A 121 1.18 -23.68 -17.88
N LYS A 122 1.41 -22.53 -18.50
CA LYS A 122 2.76 -22.12 -18.90
C LYS A 122 3.67 -21.87 -17.70
N TYR A 123 3.18 -21.23 -16.64
CA TYR A 123 4.02 -20.73 -15.55
C TYR A 123 3.84 -21.41 -14.19
N ALA A 124 2.90 -22.33 -14.04
CA ALA A 124 2.64 -22.97 -12.75
C ALA A 124 2.11 -24.39 -12.93
N LYS A 125 2.14 -25.16 -11.85
CA LYS A 125 1.41 -26.43 -11.78
C LYS A 125 -0.09 -26.19 -11.94
N GLU A 126 -0.78 -27.08 -12.65
CA GLU A 126 -2.22 -27.04 -12.82
C GLU A 126 -2.97 -27.06 -11.49
N LYS A 127 -4.06 -26.28 -11.39
CA LYS A 127 -4.99 -26.26 -10.25
C LYS A 127 -4.32 -26.01 -8.88
N THR A 128 -3.12 -25.43 -8.85
CA THR A 128 -2.43 -25.08 -7.60
C THR A 128 -2.86 -23.72 -7.05
N ASN A 129 -2.81 -23.60 -5.72
CA ASN A 129 -2.93 -22.34 -5.00
C ASN A 129 -1.61 -21.90 -4.35
N SER A 130 -0.53 -22.69 -4.49
CA SER A 130 0.77 -22.38 -3.91
C SER A 130 1.64 -21.59 -4.88
N LEU A 131 2.22 -20.48 -4.41
CA LEU A 131 3.21 -19.73 -5.17
C LEU A 131 4.53 -20.51 -5.32
N ASP A 132 4.77 -21.52 -4.49
CA ASP A 132 5.96 -22.38 -4.59
C ASP A 132 5.91 -23.29 -5.84
N ASP A 133 4.73 -23.48 -6.42
CA ASP A 133 4.52 -24.26 -7.65
C ASP A 133 4.70 -23.41 -8.93
N LEU A 134 5.09 -22.13 -8.80
CA LEU A 134 5.51 -21.33 -9.95
C LEU A 134 6.75 -21.97 -10.60
N TRP A 135 6.79 -21.94 -11.92
CA TRP A 135 7.81 -22.52 -12.79
C TRP A 135 7.90 -24.04 -12.81
N TYR A 136 7.02 -24.75 -12.07
CA TYR A 136 6.99 -26.22 -12.01
C TYR A 136 6.99 -26.88 -13.40
N ASN A 137 6.10 -26.43 -14.29
CA ASN A 137 5.98 -27.00 -15.64
C ASN A 137 7.20 -26.74 -16.50
N TYR A 138 7.83 -25.55 -16.40
CA TYR A 138 9.08 -25.29 -17.10
C TYR A 138 10.19 -26.24 -16.65
N ASP A 139 10.33 -26.47 -15.34
CA ASP A 139 11.34 -27.40 -14.81
C ASP A 139 11.07 -28.85 -15.22
N LEU A 140 9.81 -29.26 -15.19
CA LEU A 140 9.37 -30.58 -15.64
C LEU A 140 9.67 -30.78 -17.13
N TRP A 141 9.11 -29.94 -18.00
CA TRP A 141 9.23 -30.08 -19.45
C TRP A 141 10.64 -29.88 -19.96
N ARG A 142 11.47 -29.09 -19.26
CA ARG A 142 12.90 -29.03 -19.53
C ARG A 142 13.58 -30.38 -19.35
N SER A 143 13.25 -31.10 -18.27
CA SER A 143 13.80 -32.43 -18.02
C SER A 143 13.24 -33.49 -18.98
N GLU A 144 11.98 -33.37 -19.39
CA GLU A 144 11.34 -34.25 -20.36
C GLU A 144 11.91 -34.05 -21.75
N ALA A 145 12.09 -32.80 -22.21
CA ALA A 145 12.67 -32.48 -23.51
C ALA A 145 14.04 -33.14 -23.70
N LEU A 146 14.90 -33.11 -22.68
CA LEU A 146 16.21 -33.79 -22.71
C LEU A 146 16.08 -35.31 -22.79
N LYS A 147 15.07 -35.91 -22.16
CA LYS A 147 14.79 -37.35 -22.24
C LYS A 147 14.20 -37.74 -23.59
N ASP A 148 13.43 -36.85 -24.19
CA ASP A 148 12.76 -37.02 -25.48
C ASP A 148 13.70 -36.75 -26.67
N GLY A 149 14.99 -36.46 -26.40
CA GLY A 149 16.05 -36.40 -27.40
C GLY A 149 16.47 -35.00 -27.83
N LEU A 150 15.92 -33.92 -27.25
CA LEU A 150 16.44 -32.57 -27.48
C LEU A 150 17.80 -32.41 -26.79
N THR A 151 18.70 -31.67 -27.43
CA THR A 151 20.05 -31.44 -26.89
C THR A 151 20.05 -30.33 -25.85
N LEU A 152 21.14 -30.20 -25.08
CA LEU A 152 21.33 -29.07 -24.18
C LEU A 152 21.39 -27.72 -24.93
N GLU A 153 21.85 -27.74 -26.18
CA GLU A 153 21.86 -26.57 -27.06
C GLU A 153 20.43 -26.16 -27.46
N ASP A 154 19.55 -27.14 -27.69
CA ASP A 154 18.13 -26.90 -27.98
C ASP A 154 17.36 -26.39 -26.76
N VAL A 155 17.58 -27.01 -25.60
CA VAL A 155 16.80 -26.73 -24.39
C VAL A 155 17.25 -25.44 -23.71
N GLY A 156 18.51 -25.06 -23.87
CA GLY A 156 19.10 -23.92 -23.22
C GLY A 156 19.68 -24.21 -21.83
N SER A 157 20.53 -23.29 -21.40
CA SER A 157 21.31 -23.39 -20.16
C SER A 157 20.47 -23.14 -18.90
N ASN A 158 20.92 -23.67 -17.76
CA ASN A 158 20.35 -23.28 -16.45
C ASN A 158 20.42 -21.77 -16.21
N TYR A 159 21.46 -21.13 -16.74
CA TYR A 159 21.66 -19.68 -16.63
C TYR A 159 20.50 -18.92 -17.28
N PHE A 160 20.09 -19.29 -18.50
CA PHE A 160 18.93 -18.72 -19.18
C PHE A 160 17.67 -18.78 -18.31
N PHE A 161 17.33 -19.97 -17.79
CA PHE A 161 16.13 -20.13 -16.98
C PHE A 161 16.20 -19.35 -15.68
N ASN A 162 17.36 -19.29 -15.03
CA ASN A 162 17.50 -18.49 -13.81
C ASN A 162 17.32 -16.98 -14.07
N GLU A 163 17.89 -16.44 -15.16
CA GLU A 163 17.69 -15.05 -15.55
C GLU A 163 16.23 -14.77 -15.91
N MET A 164 15.60 -15.65 -16.69
CA MET A 164 14.19 -15.54 -17.07
C MET A 164 13.29 -15.54 -15.83
N LYS A 165 13.41 -16.57 -14.97
CA LYS A 165 12.62 -16.69 -13.73
C LYS A 165 12.81 -15.48 -12.83
N THR A 166 14.05 -15.04 -12.64
CA THR A 166 14.37 -13.88 -11.79
C THR A 166 13.73 -12.61 -12.34
N SER A 167 13.90 -12.34 -13.64
CA SER A 167 13.35 -11.16 -14.29
C SER A 167 11.82 -11.12 -14.23
N PHE A 168 11.17 -12.25 -14.54
CA PHE A 168 9.72 -12.38 -14.53
C PHE A 168 9.13 -12.28 -13.12
N ASN A 169 9.75 -12.95 -12.14
CA ASN A 169 9.33 -12.84 -10.73
C ASN A 169 9.50 -11.41 -10.23
N ASN A 170 10.59 -10.73 -10.57
CA ASN A 170 10.81 -9.33 -10.21
C ASN A 170 9.71 -8.44 -10.78
N TYR A 171 9.41 -8.55 -12.08
CA TYR A 171 8.30 -7.83 -12.70
C TYR A 171 6.96 -8.10 -11.99
N ALA A 172 6.60 -9.37 -11.82
CA ALA A 172 5.34 -9.76 -11.19
C ALA A 172 5.25 -9.29 -9.72
N ASN A 173 6.39 -9.12 -9.03
CA ASN A 173 6.44 -8.59 -7.67
C ASN A 173 6.33 -7.07 -7.61
N THR A 174 6.64 -6.35 -8.69
CA THR A 174 6.36 -4.89 -8.76
C THR A 174 4.87 -4.59 -8.82
N ILE A 175 4.06 -5.55 -9.32
CA ILE A 175 2.61 -5.40 -9.41
C ILE A 175 1.96 -5.88 -8.12
N THR A 176 1.61 -4.92 -7.27
CA THR A 176 0.94 -5.16 -5.98
C THR A 176 -0.57 -4.99 -6.05
N ALA A 177 -1.07 -4.25 -7.04
CA ALA A 177 -2.48 -3.91 -7.20
C ALA A 177 -3.31 -5.06 -7.82
N THR A 178 -3.58 -6.12 -7.05
CA THR A 178 -4.30 -7.33 -7.49
C THR A 178 -5.62 -7.64 -6.78
N ILE A 179 -6.03 -6.81 -5.83
CA ILE A 179 -7.29 -6.93 -5.08
C ILE A 179 -8.44 -6.45 -5.95
N THR A 180 -9.36 -7.36 -6.25
CA THR A 180 -10.64 -7.09 -6.89
C THR A 180 -11.69 -8.06 -6.35
N PRO A 181 -12.95 -7.65 -6.09
CA PRO A 181 -14.02 -8.55 -5.68
C PRO A 181 -14.50 -9.49 -6.81
N VAL A 182 -14.23 -9.14 -8.07
CA VAL A 182 -14.71 -9.87 -9.25
C VAL A 182 -13.57 -10.14 -10.23
N ASP A 183 -13.73 -11.17 -11.05
CA ASP A 183 -12.84 -11.42 -12.18
C ASP A 183 -12.92 -10.27 -13.18
N GLY A 184 -11.78 -9.86 -13.73
CA GLY A 184 -11.76 -8.76 -14.69
C GLY A 184 -10.40 -8.53 -15.31
N VAL A 185 -10.39 -7.65 -16.32
CA VAL A 185 -9.17 -7.12 -16.92
C VAL A 185 -8.96 -5.72 -16.37
N PHE A 186 -7.79 -5.49 -15.77
CA PHE A 186 -7.40 -4.21 -15.19
C PHE A 186 -6.13 -3.71 -15.84
N ASP A 187 -6.21 -2.70 -16.71
CA ASP A 187 -5.08 -2.17 -17.47
C ASP A 187 -4.34 -3.28 -18.24
N GLY A 188 -5.11 -4.05 -19.01
CA GLY A 188 -4.62 -5.18 -19.80
C GLY A 188 -4.25 -6.44 -18.99
N LEU A 189 -4.28 -6.37 -17.65
CA LEU A 189 -3.95 -7.49 -16.78
C LEU A 189 -5.20 -8.24 -16.31
N LYS A 190 -5.30 -9.53 -16.62
CA LYS A 190 -6.37 -10.40 -16.09
C LYS A 190 -6.12 -10.74 -14.63
N LEU A 191 -7.10 -10.46 -13.77
CA LEU A 191 -7.02 -10.72 -12.33
C LEU A 191 -8.23 -11.52 -11.85
N GLN A 192 -7.99 -12.45 -10.92
CA GLN A 192 -9.03 -13.22 -10.27
C GLN A 192 -9.71 -12.44 -9.13
N GLY A 193 -11.03 -12.53 -9.09
CA GLY A 193 -11.88 -12.06 -8.00
C GLY A 193 -11.53 -12.78 -6.69
N LYS A 194 -11.27 -11.99 -5.65
CA LYS A 194 -10.94 -12.49 -4.31
C LYS A 194 -12.12 -12.18 -3.41
N GLY A 195 -12.79 -13.22 -2.93
CA GLY A 195 -13.86 -13.08 -1.95
C GLY A 195 -13.31 -12.80 -0.54
N TRP A 196 -14.16 -12.22 0.31
CA TRP A 196 -13.82 -11.93 1.71
C TRP A 196 -13.29 -13.16 2.47
N GLY A 197 -13.98 -14.30 2.35
CA GLY A 197 -13.59 -15.56 2.98
C GLY A 197 -12.23 -16.06 2.50
N TYR A 198 -11.99 -16.02 1.18
CA TYR A 198 -10.70 -16.41 0.59
C TYR A 198 -9.55 -15.57 1.16
N THR A 199 -9.73 -14.25 1.27
CA THR A 199 -8.69 -13.38 1.83
C THR A 199 -8.41 -13.69 3.28
N PHE A 200 -9.44 -13.92 4.08
CA PHE A 200 -9.28 -14.22 5.51
C PHE A 200 -8.49 -15.51 5.76
N THR A 201 -8.72 -16.54 4.93
CA THR A 201 -8.08 -17.85 5.08
C THR A 201 -6.71 -17.95 4.41
N ASN A 202 -6.54 -17.37 3.22
CA ASN A 202 -5.35 -17.57 2.40
C ASN A 202 -4.35 -16.42 2.44
N VAL A 203 -4.79 -15.20 2.73
CA VAL A 203 -3.92 -14.02 2.81
C VAL A 203 -3.58 -13.75 4.27
N GLY A 204 -4.58 -13.36 5.08
CA GLY A 204 -4.37 -13.12 6.51
C GLY A 204 -5.56 -12.47 7.21
N LEU A 205 -5.51 -12.46 8.54
CA LEU A 205 -6.59 -11.94 9.38
C LEU A 205 -6.78 -10.43 9.23
N ILE A 206 -5.69 -9.65 9.22
CA ILE A 206 -5.76 -8.19 9.06
C ILE A 206 -6.21 -7.85 7.64
N GLU A 207 -5.72 -8.60 6.66
CA GLU A 207 -6.06 -8.46 5.26
C GLU A 207 -7.55 -8.72 5.00
N GLY A 208 -8.08 -9.81 5.55
CA GLY A 208 -9.50 -10.13 5.43
C GLY A 208 -10.40 -9.18 6.24
N LEU A 209 -10.01 -8.84 7.47
CA LEU A 209 -10.86 -8.04 8.36
C LEU A 209 -10.87 -6.55 8.01
N LEU A 210 -9.73 -5.98 7.60
CA LEU A 210 -9.57 -4.53 7.45
C LEU A 210 -9.23 -4.11 6.02
N VAL A 211 -8.29 -4.77 5.35
CA VAL A 211 -7.83 -4.35 4.01
C VAL A 211 -8.90 -4.61 2.94
N TRP A 212 -9.42 -5.83 2.88
CA TRP A 212 -10.33 -6.26 1.84
C TRP A 212 -11.64 -5.45 1.82
N PRO A 213 -12.31 -5.15 2.96
CA PRO A 213 -13.51 -4.33 2.93
C PRO A 213 -13.27 -2.92 2.39
N ILE A 214 -12.12 -2.31 2.68
CA ILE A 214 -11.76 -0.99 2.16
C ILE A 214 -11.52 -1.07 0.64
N ALA A 215 -10.81 -2.10 0.17
CA ALA A 215 -10.58 -2.32 -1.26
C ALA A 215 -11.88 -2.62 -2.03
N ALA A 216 -12.78 -3.42 -1.43
CA ALA A 216 -14.09 -3.71 -1.99
C ALA A 216 -14.96 -2.45 -2.09
N LEU A 217 -15.01 -1.64 -1.03
CA LEU A 217 -15.72 -0.34 -1.08
C LEU A 217 -15.15 0.56 -2.18
N LEU A 218 -13.82 0.63 -2.30
CA LEU A 218 -13.16 1.40 -3.34
C LEU A 218 -13.57 0.91 -4.74
N TYR A 219 -13.57 -0.41 -4.96
CA TYR A 219 -14.01 -1.01 -6.22
C TYR A 219 -15.46 -0.66 -6.54
N TYR A 220 -16.40 -0.89 -5.62
CA TYR A 220 -17.82 -0.67 -5.87
C TYR A 220 -18.14 0.81 -6.11
N PHE A 221 -17.51 1.74 -5.38
CA PHE A 221 -17.65 3.16 -5.68
C PHE A 221 -17.04 3.52 -7.04
N ALA A 222 -15.87 2.98 -7.38
CA ALA A 222 -15.24 3.27 -8.66
C ALA A 222 -16.10 2.77 -9.83
N MET A 223 -16.76 1.61 -9.68
CA MET A 223 -17.75 1.13 -10.66
C MET A 223 -19.00 2.00 -10.70
N ALA A 224 -19.52 2.44 -9.56
CA ALA A 224 -20.67 3.34 -9.49
C ALA A 224 -20.41 4.70 -10.14
N PHE A 225 -19.16 5.18 -10.10
CA PHE A 225 -18.72 6.43 -10.73
C PHE A 225 -17.92 6.23 -12.02
N SER A 226 -18.02 5.05 -12.65
CA SER A 226 -17.25 4.70 -13.86
C SER A 226 -17.46 5.69 -15.01
N SER A 227 -18.64 6.31 -15.12
CA SER A 227 -18.95 7.34 -16.12
C SER A 227 -18.10 8.62 -16.00
N LEU A 228 -17.48 8.85 -14.84
CA LEU A 228 -16.58 9.98 -14.59
C LEU A 228 -15.11 9.63 -14.85
N GLY A 229 -14.82 8.42 -15.33
CA GLY A 229 -13.47 7.91 -15.55
C GLY A 229 -12.61 8.03 -14.28
N VAL A 230 -11.41 8.59 -14.43
CA VAL A 230 -10.45 8.79 -13.33
C VAL A 230 -11.02 9.68 -12.23
N GLY A 231 -11.87 10.65 -12.57
CA GLY A 231 -12.56 11.49 -11.60
C GLY A 231 -13.44 10.66 -10.65
N GLY A 232 -14.06 9.60 -11.18
CA GLY A 232 -14.83 8.64 -10.38
C GLY A 232 -13.97 7.84 -9.41
N ILE A 233 -12.75 7.46 -9.81
CA ILE A 233 -11.80 6.76 -8.94
C ILE A 233 -11.31 7.70 -7.81
N VAL A 234 -10.98 8.95 -8.13
CA VAL A 234 -10.59 9.95 -7.12
C VAL A 234 -11.73 10.23 -6.14
N LEU A 235 -12.97 10.35 -6.63
CA LEU A 235 -14.16 10.49 -5.80
C LEU A 235 -14.38 9.28 -4.89
N SER A 236 -14.10 8.08 -5.40
CA SER A 236 -14.18 6.84 -4.63
C SER A 236 -13.18 6.83 -3.47
N ILE A 237 -11.93 7.27 -3.70
CA ILE A 237 -10.94 7.46 -2.63
C ILE A 237 -11.49 8.44 -1.57
N LEU A 238 -12.10 9.55 -1.99
CA LEU A 238 -12.70 10.52 -1.07
C LEU A 238 -13.81 9.91 -0.20
N LEU A 239 -14.74 9.18 -0.79
CA LEU A 239 -15.86 8.58 -0.04
C LEU A 239 -15.38 7.50 0.93
N VAL A 240 -14.48 6.62 0.49
CA VAL A 240 -13.85 5.62 1.36
C VAL A 240 -13.11 6.31 2.51
N THR A 241 -12.38 7.40 2.23
CA THR A 241 -11.67 8.17 3.25
C THR A 241 -12.63 8.73 4.29
N ILE A 242 -13.75 9.31 3.87
CA ILE A 242 -14.78 9.86 4.78
C ILE A 242 -15.36 8.75 5.65
N ILE A 243 -15.67 7.58 5.08
CA ILE A 243 -16.22 6.44 5.83
C ILE A 243 -15.21 5.96 6.88
N VAL A 244 -13.97 5.67 6.47
CA VAL A 244 -12.91 5.18 7.37
C VAL A 244 -12.62 6.21 8.46
N ARG A 245 -12.52 7.50 8.11
CA ARG A 245 -12.30 8.58 9.08
C ARG A 245 -13.48 8.79 10.00
N GLY A 246 -14.71 8.65 9.51
CA GLY A 246 -15.94 8.73 10.31
C GLY A 246 -15.98 7.64 11.37
N LEU A 247 -15.71 6.39 10.98
CA LEU A 247 -15.63 5.26 11.91
C LEU A 247 -14.51 5.44 12.95
N LEU A 248 -13.33 5.88 12.51
CA LEU A 248 -12.21 6.16 13.41
C LEU A 248 -12.54 7.31 14.37
N LEU A 249 -13.24 8.36 13.90
CA LEU A 249 -13.66 9.48 14.74
C LEU A 249 -14.66 9.02 15.81
N LEU A 250 -15.63 8.16 15.47
CA LEU A 250 -16.55 7.57 16.44
C LEU A 250 -15.81 6.78 17.51
N LEU A 251 -14.83 5.98 17.10
CA LEU A 251 -14.04 5.14 18.03
C LEU A 251 -13.07 5.94 18.89
N THR A 252 -12.57 7.08 18.39
CA THR A 252 -11.58 7.94 19.07
C THR A 252 -12.18 9.15 19.79
N PHE A 253 -13.50 9.37 19.69
CA PHE A 253 -14.17 10.56 20.23
C PHE A 253 -13.91 10.77 21.73
N LYS A 254 -14.02 9.70 22.54
CA LYS A 254 -13.78 9.77 24.00
C LYS A 254 -12.33 10.14 24.32
N GLN A 255 -11.39 9.62 23.54
CA GLN A 255 -9.97 9.85 23.68
C GLN A 255 -9.64 11.30 23.29
N THR A 256 -10.21 11.81 22.20
CA THR A 256 -10.08 13.22 21.82
C THR A 256 -10.67 14.16 22.88
N ALA A 257 -11.83 13.82 23.45
CA ALA A 257 -12.41 14.61 24.54
C ALA A 257 -11.53 14.61 25.81
N SER A 258 -10.93 13.47 26.16
CA SER A 258 -9.94 13.37 27.24
C SER A 258 -8.72 14.27 26.98
N GLN A 259 -8.22 14.31 25.73
CA GLN A 259 -7.12 15.19 25.33
C GLN A 259 -7.42 16.67 25.62
N GLN A 260 -8.65 17.11 25.32
CA GLN A 260 -9.06 18.49 25.57
C GLN A 260 -9.08 18.83 27.06
N LYS A 261 -9.45 17.88 27.92
CA LYS A 261 -9.37 18.06 29.37
C LYS A 261 -7.92 18.21 29.83
N ILE A 262 -6.99 17.42 29.29
CA ILE A 262 -5.54 17.60 29.56
C ILE A 262 -5.10 19.00 29.15
N THR A 263 -5.51 19.47 27.96
CA THR A 263 -5.21 20.83 27.52
C THR A 263 -5.79 21.90 28.45
N ALA A 264 -7.00 21.69 28.99
CA ALA A 264 -7.61 22.61 29.95
C ALA A 264 -6.87 22.63 31.31
N LEU A 265 -6.19 21.54 31.69
CA LEU A 265 -5.39 21.44 32.91
C LEU A 265 -3.97 22.03 32.76
N GLN A 266 -3.54 22.40 31.56
CA GLN A 266 -2.23 23.01 31.31
C GLN A 266 -1.86 24.18 32.26
N PRO A 267 -2.79 25.07 32.66
CA PRO A 267 -2.48 26.12 33.63
C PRO A 267 -2.14 25.60 35.03
N GLN A 268 -2.77 24.50 35.46
CA GLN A 268 -2.49 23.88 36.75
C GLN A 268 -1.17 23.08 36.70
N ILE A 269 -0.91 22.42 35.56
CA ILE A 269 0.38 21.76 35.30
C ILE A 269 1.52 22.79 35.29
N ALA A 270 1.31 23.97 34.72
CA ALA A 270 2.29 25.05 34.74
C ALA A 270 2.64 25.49 36.17
N LYS A 271 1.65 25.72 37.03
CA LYS A 271 1.87 26.05 38.45
C LYS A 271 2.58 24.92 39.21
N LEU A 272 2.24 23.67 38.90
CA LEU A 272 2.92 22.51 39.48
C LEU A 272 4.40 22.47 39.09
N GLN A 273 4.74 22.79 37.83
CA GLN A 273 6.12 22.89 37.38
C GLN A 273 6.89 24.01 38.09
N GLU A 274 6.25 25.14 38.38
CA GLU A 274 6.85 26.24 39.15
C GLU A 274 7.17 25.83 40.61
N LYS A 275 6.37 24.94 41.21
CA LYS A 275 6.62 24.39 42.56
C LYS A 275 7.89 23.52 42.64
N TYR A 276 8.34 22.94 41.52
CA TYR A 276 9.50 22.04 41.45
C TYR A 276 10.56 22.53 40.44
N PRO A 277 11.28 23.62 40.74
CA PRO A 277 12.21 24.24 39.80
C PRO A 277 13.47 23.40 39.50
N HIS A 278 13.84 22.44 40.36
CA HIS A 278 15.04 21.62 40.19
C HIS A 278 14.72 20.18 39.72
N ALA A 279 13.50 19.91 39.25
CA ALA A 279 13.13 18.60 38.71
C ALA A 279 13.98 18.13 37.51
N ASP A 280 14.71 19.03 36.85
CA ASP A 280 15.64 18.72 35.76
C ASP A 280 16.97 18.12 36.25
N THR A 281 17.41 18.49 37.45
CA THR A 281 18.71 18.09 38.03
C THR A 281 18.56 17.16 39.24
N ASN A 282 17.43 17.22 39.94
CA ASN A 282 17.12 16.41 41.12
C ASN A 282 16.06 15.34 40.81
N GLN A 283 16.45 14.07 40.94
CA GLN A 283 15.59 12.93 40.67
C GLN A 283 14.42 12.81 41.67
N TYR A 284 14.60 13.25 42.92
CA TYR A 284 13.55 13.23 43.94
C TYR A 284 12.43 14.25 43.62
N GLU A 285 12.79 15.50 43.30
CA GLU A 285 11.81 16.51 42.87
C GLU A 285 11.08 16.09 41.60
N LYS A 286 11.78 15.43 40.67
CA LYS A 286 11.17 14.90 39.45
C LYS A 286 10.11 13.84 39.75
N GLN A 287 10.38 12.93 40.69
CA GLN A 287 9.44 11.90 41.10
C GLN A 287 8.23 12.50 41.83
N ALA A 288 8.46 13.45 42.75
CA ALA A 288 7.40 14.15 43.47
C ALA A 288 6.48 14.93 42.50
N MET A 289 7.06 15.67 41.56
CA MET A 289 6.31 16.38 40.51
C MET A 289 5.46 15.42 39.67
N ALA A 290 6.01 14.26 39.28
CA ALA A 290 5.28 13.27 38.49
C ALA A 290 4.11 12.65 39.27
N GLN A 291 4.27 12.42 40.59
CA GLN A 291 3.20 11.93 41.45
C GLN A 291 2.07 12.95 41.60
N GLU A 292 2.39 14.20 41.94
CA GLU A 292 1.38 15.27 42.06
C GLU A 292 0.67 15.53 40.71
N GLN A 293 1.40 15.43 39.59
CA GLN A 293 0.80 15.54 38.26
C GLN A 293 -0.20 14.41 37.98
N MET A 294 0.11 13.18 38.40
CA MET A 294 -0.79 12.04 38.24
C MET A 294 -2.02 12.17 39.16
N GLU A 295 -1.85 12.67 40.38
CA GLU A 295 -2.97 12.99 41.27
C GLU A 295 -3.88 14.07 40.70
N LEU A 296 -3.30 15.11 40.10
CA LEU A 296 -4.05 16.15 39.41
C LEU A 296 -4.91 15.56 38.28
N TYR A 297 -4.35 14.64 37.48
CA TYR A 297 -5.11 13.93 36.45
C TYR A 297 -6.23 13.06 37.04
N LYS A 298 -5.96 12.32 38.12
CA LYS A 298 -6.97 11.51 38.83
C LYS A 298 -8.11 12.36 39.39
N LYS A 299 -7.78 13.46 40.09
CA LYS A 299 -8.77 14.40 40.66
C LYS A 299 -9.70 14.99 39.59
N ASN A 300 -9.20 15.18 38.37
CA ASN A 300 -9.96 15.71 37.25
C ASN A 300 -10.59 14.62 36.33
N ASN A 301 -10.52 13.34 36.73
CA ASN A 301 -11.02 12.20 35.95
C ASN A 301 -10.47 12.17 34.52
N VAL A 302 -9.17 12.38 34.37
CA VAL A 302 -8.47 12.39 33.09
C VAL A 302 -7.44 11.26 33.05
N ASN A 303 -7.45 10.46 31.98
CA ASN A 303 -6.48 9.40 31.79
C ASN A 303 -5.40 9.85 30.79
N PRO A 304 -4.14 10.08 31.21
CA PRO A 304 -3.06 10.43 30.28
C PRO A 304 -2.75 9.34 29.25
N PHE A 305 -3.09 8.07 29.53
CA PHE A 305 -2.90 6.97 28.57
C PHE A 305 -3.88 7.01 27.38
N SER A 306 -4.92 7.83 27.44
CA SER A 306 -5.85 8.03 26.31
C SER A 306 -5.13 8.49 25.02
N MET A 307 -3.98 9.17 25.16
CA MET A 307 -3.11 9.56 24.04
C MET A 307 -2.54 8.36 23.27
N PHE A 308 -2.14 7.30 23.97
CA PHE A 308 -1.52 6.14 23.34
C PHE A 308 -2.56 5.22 22.68
N ILE A 309 -3.78 5.18 23.22
CA ILE A 309 -4.88 4.39 22.64
C ILE A 309 -5.21 4.86 21.22
N VAL A 310 -5.22 6.17 20.97
CA VAL A 310 -5.46 6.71 19.63
C VAL A 310 -4.37 6.24 18.66
N LEU A 311 -3.11 6.25 19.08
CA LEU A 311 -1.99 5.77 18.25
C LEU A 311 -2.11 4.27 17.95
N LEU A 312 -2.47 3.45 18.94
CA LEU A 312 -2.65 2.01 18.77
C LEU A 312 -3.79 1.65 17.80
N VAL A 313 -4.85 2.46 17.76
CA VAL A 313 -5.95 2.30 16.81
C VAL A 313 -5.58 2.83 15.42
N GLN A 314 -4.85 3.95 15.36
CA GLN A 314 -4.50 4.62 14.12
C GLN A 314 -3.59 3.75 13.24
N PHE A 315 -2.70 2.96 13.86
CA PHE A 315 -1.72 2.17 13.13
C PHE A 315 -2.33 1.01 12.32
N PRO A 316 -3.19 0.13 12.87
CA PRO A 316 -3.93 -0.86 12.09
C PRO A 316 -4.78 -0.25 10.97
N VAL A 317 -5.41 0.90 11.21
CA VAL A 317 -6.19 1.60 10.17
C VAL A 317 -5.28 2.11 9.05
N PHE A 318 -4.08 2.61 9.38
CA PHE A 318 -3.10 2.97 8.38
C PHE A 318 -2.69 1.76 7.53
N ILE A 319 -2.37 0.61 8.14
CA ILE A 319 -2.04 -0.62 7.41
C ILE A 319 -3.21 -1.03 6.51
N ALA A 320 -4.44 -0.95 7.00
CA ALA A 320 -5.64 -1.31 6.25
C ALA A 320 -5.81 -0.45 4.98
N VAL A 321 -5.73 0.87 5.13
CA VAL A 321 -5.86 1.80 4.00
C VAL A 321 -4.66 1.67 3.05
N TRP A 322 -3.45 1.56 3.58
CA TRP A 322 -2.26 1.37 2.76
C TRP A 322 -2.33 0.08 1.94
N GLY A 323 -2.70 -1.04 2.56
CA GLY A 323 -2.90 -2.32 1.87
C GLY A 323 -4.00 -2.23 0.83
N ALA A 324 -5.08 -1.50 1.10
CA ALA A 324 -6.17 -1.33 0.14
C ALA A 324 -5.74 -0.45 -1.04
N MET A 325 -5.06 0.67 -0.80
CA MET A 325 -4.62 1.59 -1.88
C MET A 325 -3.46 1.02 -2.70
N SER A 326 -2.60 0.20 -2.09
CA SER A 326 -1.52 -0.49 -2.83
C SER A 326 -2.02 -1.73 -3.53
N GLY A 327 -3.04 -2.38 -2.97
CA GLY A 327 -3.57 -3.64 -3.47
C GLY A 327 -4.72 -3.49 -4.46
N SER A 328 -5.48 -2.40 -4.49
CA SER A 328 -6.71 -2.36 -5.31
C SER A 328 -6.42 -2.29 -6.80
N ALA A 329 -6.86 -3.30 -7.55
CA ALA A 329 -6.70 -3.39 -9.00
C ALA A 329 -7.35 -2.21 -9.75
N VAL A 330 -8.46 -1.69 -9.22
CA VAL A 330 -9.18 -0.54 -9.82
C VAL A 330 -8.34 0.74 -9.84
N LEU A 331 -7.28 0.85 -9.05
CA LEU A 331 -6.38 2.02 -9.08
C LEU A 331 -5.37 1.98 -10.22
N ARG A 332 -5.28 0.83 -10.92
CA ARG A 332 -4.55 0.71 -12.18
C ARG A 332 -5.35 1.30 -13.35
N GLU A 333 -6.67 1.40 -13.18
CA GLU A 333 -7.56 1.90 -14.21
C GLU A 333 -7.48 3.42 -14.33
N GLY A 334 -7.38 3.87 -15.58
CA GLY A 334 -7.33 5.27 -15.94
C GLY A 334 -6.08 6.02 -15.47
N GLU A 335 -5.88 7.19 -16.06
CA GLU A 335 -4.70 8.01 -15.84
C GLU A 335 -5.07 9.46 -15.56
N LEU A 336 -4.58 9.99 -14.44
CA LEU A 336 -4.72 11.39 -14.11
C LEU A 336 -3.63 12.18 -14.86
N TRP A 337 -3.97 12.70 -16.04
CA TRP A 337 -3.02 13.36 -16.94
C TRP A 337 -1.75 12.51 -17.21
N GLY A 338 -1.96 11.22 -17.54
CA GLY A 338 -0.90 10.25 -17.81
C GLY A 338 -0.29 9.59 -16.57
N LEU A 339 -0.70 9.99 -15.35
CA LEU A 339 -0.26 9.37 -14.10
C LEU A 339 -1.29 8.36 -13.58
N ARG A 340 -0.88 7.10 -13.46
CA ARG A 340 -1.68 6.05 -12.81
C ARG A 340 -1.70 6.24 -11.30
N LEU A 341 -2.85 6.03 -10.68
CA LEU A 341 -3.01 6.19 -9.23
C LEU A 341 -2.33 5.06 -8.43
N SER A 342 -2.16 3.89 -9.04
CA SER A 342 -1.38 2.77 -8.47
C SER A 342 0.14 2.95 -8.61
N ALA A 343 0.63 3.93 -9.39
CA ALA A 343 2.06 4.13 -9.58
C ALA A 343 2.74 4.58 -8.29
N ASN A 344 3.98 4.15 -8.07
CA ASN A 344 4.76 4.56 -6.92
C ASN A 344 5.19 6.04 -7.05
N THR A 345 4.82 6.86 -6.06
CA THR A 345 4.98 8.32 -6.11
C THR A 345 6.44 8.74 -6.32
N GLY A 346 7.38 8.16 -5.58
CA GLY A 346 8.80 8.50 -5.67
C GLY A 346 9.40 8.15 -7.03
N SER A 347 9.11 6.95 -7.53
CA SER A 347 9.58 6.50 -8.84
C SER A 347 9.03 7.39 -9.97
N SER A 348 7.76 7.80 -9.91
CA SER A 348 7.15 8.70 -10.89
C SER A 348 7.78 10.10 -10.89
N ILE A 349 8.33 10.55 -9.76
CA ILE A 349 9.01 11.84 -9.63
C ILE A 349 10.49 11.74 -10.06
N ILE A 350 11.19 10.68 -9.66
CA ILE A 350 12.64 10.51 -9.91
C ILE A 350 12.91 10.11 -11.36
N HIS A 351 12.18 9.12 -11.89
CA HIS A 351 12.29 8.72 -13.30
C HIS A 351 11.41 9.65 -14.14
N TRP A 352 11.98 10.79 -14.48
CA TRP A 352 11.26 11.87 -15.14
C TRP A 352 10.81 11.45 -16.55
N THR A 353 9.50 11.40 -16.75
CA THR A 353 8.85 10.98 -18.02
C THR A 353 7.96 12.08 -18.61
N GLY A 354 8.08 13.32 -18.12
CA GLY A 354 7.30 14.46 -18.59
C GLY A 354 6.05 14.73 -17.75
N THR A 355 4.89 14.85 -18.39
CA THR A 355 3.62 15.22 -17.75
C THR A 355 3.27 14.36 -16.52
N PRO A 356 3.39 13.02 -16.54
CA PRO A 356 3.07 12.20 -15.36
C PRO A 356 3.93 12.55 -14.15
N SER A 357 5.22 12.85 -14.35
CA SER A 357 6.15 13.25 -13.28
C SER A 357 5.80 14.60 -12.68
N VAL A 358 5.38 15.57 -13.52
CA VAL A 358 4.90 16.88 -13.04
C VAL A 358 3.65 16.71 -12.18
N VAL A 359 2.69 15.91 -12.64
CA VAL A 359 1.44 15.65 -11.91
C VAL A 359 1.73 14.97 -10.57
N ALA A 360 2.61 13.97 -10.55
CA ALA A 360 3.03 13.29 -9.32
C ALA A 360 3.67 14.26 -8.33
N LEU A 361 4.56 15.12 -8.81
CA LEU A 361 5.23 16.14 -8.00
C LEU A 361 4.24 17.15 -7.41
N VAL A 362 3.30 17.65 -8.21
CA VAL A 362 2.26 18.60 -7.76
C VAL A 362 1.39 17.98 -6.67
N ILE A 363 0.90 16.76 -6.88
CA ILE A 363 0.09 16.04 -5.88
C ILE A 363 0.89 15.84 -4.59
N PHE A 364 2.16 15.44 -4.71
CA PHE A 364 3.02 15.23 -3.55
C PHE A 364 3.30 16.52 -2.76
N ILE A 365 3.53 17.66 -3.44
CA ILE A 365 3.69 18.96 -2.80
C ILE A 365 2.41 19.39 -2.09
N ILE A 366 1.24 19.25 -2.74
CA ILE A 366 -0.05 19.56 -2.13
C ILE A 366 -0.27 18.70 -0.89
N MET A 367 0.06 17.40 -0.96
CA MET A 367 0.01 16.50 0.19
C MET A 367 0.89 16.98 1.34
N ALA A 368 2.16 17.30 1.07
CA ALA A 368 3.10 17.75 2.10
C ALA A 368 2.64 19.05 2.77
N ILE A 369 2.16 20.02 1.97
CA ILE A 369 1.61 21.29 2.47
C ILE A 369 0.36 21.03 3.31
N ALA A 370 -0.59 20.24 2.80
CA ALA A 370 -1.82 19.94 3.52
C ALA A 370 -1.54 19.26 4.87
N GLN A 371 -0.63 18.29 4.89
CA GLN A 371 -0.18 17.61 6.11
C GLN A 371 0.49 18.57 7.10
N ALA A 372 1.42 19.41 6.62
CA ALA A 372 2.08 20.41 7.46
C ALA A 372 1.06 21.41 8.07
N VAL A 373 0.14 21.94 7.26
CA VAL A 373 -0.89 22.88 7.71
C VAL A 373 -1.84 22.21 8.71
N SER A 374 -2.30 20.98 8.42
CA SER A 374 -3.14 20.18 9.32
C SER A 374 -2.51 19.97 10.70
N MET A 375 -1.19 19.92 10.76
CA MET A 375 -0.44 19.61 11.96
C MET A 375 -0.03 20.86 12.75
N LEU A 376 0.29 21.95 12.06
CA LEU A 376 0.67 23.21 12.67
C LEU A 376 -0.54 24.00 13.20
N LEU A 377 -1.68 23.94 12.51
CA LEU A 377 -2.87 24.73 12.88
C LEU A 377 -3.38 24.45 14.31
N PRO A 378 -3.54 23.20 14.77
CA PRO A 378 -3.95 22.91 16.15
C PRO A 378 -2.97 23.48 17.18
N GLN A 379 -1.68 23.48 16.90
CA GLN A 379 -0.65 24.04 17.77
C GLN A 379 -0.74 25.55 17.86
N PHE A 380 -0.96 26.24 16.74
CA PHE A 380 -1.17 27.69 16.75
C PHE A 380 -2.43 28.08 17.54
N ILE A 381 -3.52 27.32 17.38
CA ILE A 381 -4.75 27.52 18.15
C ILE A 381 -4.49 27.29 19.65
N GLN A 382 -3.77 26.23 20.02
CA GLN A 382 -3.44 25.94 21.41
C GLN A 382 -2.52 27.00 22.02
N LYS A 383 -1.46 27.41 21.32
CA LYS A 383 -0.51 28.44 21.75
C LYS A 383 -1.22 29.76 22.04
N LYS A 384 -2.14 30.19 21.16
CA LYS A 384 -2.94 31.41 21.37
C LYS A 384 -3.85 31.31 22.60
N LYS A 385 -4.38 30.12 22.92
CA LYS A 385 -5.18 29.88 24.13
C LYS A 385 -4.33 29.88 25.41
N THR A 386 -3.08 29.43 25.34
CA THR A 386 -2.18 29.32 26.50
C THR A 386 -1.21 30.50 26.62
N GLU A 387 -1.22 31.46 25.69
CA GLU A 387 -0.29 32.61 25.65
C GLU A 387 -0.31 33.47 26.93
N LYS A 388 -1.49 33.62 27.55
CA LYS A 388 -1.63 34.34 28.83
C LYS A 388 -1.01 33.59 30.02
N VAL A 389 -0.90 32.27 29.92
CA VAL A 389 -0.29 31.38 30.95
C VAL A 389 1.22 31.23 30.70
N ALA A 390 1.66 31.23 29.45
CA ALA A 390 3.07 31.14 29.08
C ALA A 390 3.91 32.33 29.57
N LYS A 391 3.30 33.50 29.78
CA LYS A 391 3.98 34.69 30.36
C LYS A 391 4.31 34.55 31.87
N LEU A 392 3.72 33.57 32.57
CA LEU A 392 4.04 33.26 33.98
C LEU A 392 5.24 32.31 34.09
N ASN A 393 5.52 31.53 33.05
CA ASN A 393 6.35 30.33 33.15
C ASN A 393 7.79 30.62 32.65
N LYS A 394 8.67 31.10 33.54
CA LYS A 394 10.12 31.27 33.29
C LYS A 394 10.93 29.96 33.48
N ASN A 395 10.28 28.83 33.72
CA ASN A 395 10.95 27.58 34.07
C ASN A 395 11.52 26.85 32.83
N PRO A 396 12.84 26.53 32.76
CA PRO A 396 13.46 25.84 31.62
C PRO A 396 12.85 24.46 31.27
N THR A 397 12.21 23.79 32.24
CA THR A 397 11.51 22.51 32.03
C THR A 397 10.27 22.63 31.12
N ALA A 398 9.54 23.75 31.21
CA ALA A 398 8.38 24.03 30.36
C ALA A 398 8.79 24.34 28.91
N ALA A 399 9.87 25.10 28.73
CA ALA A 399 10.45 25.41 27.41
C ALA A 399 10.97 24.14 26.71
N LYS A 400 11.62 23.22 27.45
CA LYS A 400 12.05 21.91 26.93
C LYS A 400 10.88 21.04 26.49
N THR A 401 9.78 21.05 27.23
CA THR A 401 8.57 20.29 26.89
C THR A 401 7.92 20.81 25.60
N ASN A 402 7.84 22.13 25.41
CA ASN A 402 7.28 22.73 24.21
C ASN A 402 8.17 22.49 22.96
N ASN A 403 9.49 22.61 23.12
CA ASN A 403 10.46 22.28 22.06
C ASN A 403 10.44 20.79 21.70
N GLN A 404 10.20 19.90 22.68
CA GLN A 404 10.06 18.47 22.42
C GLN A 404 8.83 18.14 21.56
N MET A 405 7.69 18.83 21.77
CA MET A 405 6.51 18.68 20.91
C MET A 405 6.80 19.15 19.48
N MET A 406 7.46 20.30 19.32
CA MET A 406 7.81 20.83 18.00
C MET A 406 8.77 19.89 17.24
N ILE A 407 9.79 19.35 17.92
CA ILE A 407 10.73 18.38 17.30
C ILE A 407 10.00 17.09 16.92
N MET A 408 9.14 16.54 17.78
CA MET A 408 8.34 15.36 17.46
C MET A 408 7.50 15.59 16.20
N ASN A 409 6.94 16.80 16.08
CA ASN A 409 6.11 17.18 14.97
C ASN A 409 6.91 17.28 13.65
N ILE A 410 8.09 17.91 13.67
CA ILE A 410 8.96 17.99 12.49
C ILE A 410 9.42 16.60 12.05
N VAL A 411 9.82 15.74 12.99
CA VAL A 411 10.25 14.37 12.69
C VAL A 411 9.11 13.59 12.03
N MET A 412 7.88 13.67 12.57
CA MET A 412 6.73 12.99 11.99
C MET A 412 6.40 13.51 10.58
N LEU A 413 6.51 14.82 10.33
CA LEU A 413 6.31 15.39 9.00
C LEU A 413 7.34 14.87 7.98
N VAL A 414 8.63 14.87 8.34
CA VAL A 414 9.69 14.32 7.48
C VAL A 414 9.45 12.84 7.20
N MET A 415 8.99 12.08 8.20
CA MET A 415 8.65 10.66 8.04
C MET A 415 7.47 10.45 7.09
N ILE A 416 6.40 11.26 7.17
CA ILE A 416 5.26 11.19 6.26
C ILE A 416 5.69 11.52 4.82
N ILE A 417 6.53 12.56 4.65
CA ILE A 417 7.08 12.92 3.33
C ILE A 417 7.93 11.76 2.78
N PHE A 418 8.82 11.19 3.59
CA PHE A 418 9.65 10.05 3.19
C PHE A 418 8.81 8.81 2.85
N THR A 419 7.85 8.43 3.71
CA THR A 419 6.96 7.29 3.41
C THR A 419 6.08 7.56 2.20
N GLY A 420 5.64 8.80 1.98
CA GLY A 420 4.85 9.18 0.82
C GLY A 420 5.52 8.90 -0.52
N THR A 421 6.85 9.00 -0.60
CA THR A 421 7.57 8.63 -1.84
C THR A 421 7.63 7.13 -2.08
N GLN A 422 7.50 6.32 -1.03
CA GLN A 422 7.51 4.85 -1.14
C GLN A 422 6.13 4.27 -1.46
N LEU A 423 5.07 5.08 -1.38
CA LEU A 423 3.69 4.65 -1.52
C LEU A 423 3.07 5.04 -2.87
N PRO A 424 1.97 4.39 -3.27
CA PRO A 424 1.24 4.76 -4.48
C PRO A 424 0.70 6.19 -4.46
N VAL A 425 0.52 6.80 -5.63
CA VAL A 425 -0.05 8.17 -5.75
C VAL A 425 -1.43 8.27 -5.09
N ALA A 426 -2.24 7.21 -5.14
CA ALA A 426 -3.52 7.13 -4.43
C ALA A 426 -3.39 7.41 -2.92
N MET A 427 -2.27 7.02 -2.28
CA MET A 427 -2.02 7.32 -0.87
C MET A 427 -1.79 8.81 -0.62
N SER A 428 -1.13 9.51 -1.55
CA SER A 428 -0.96 10.97 -1.45
C SER A 428 -2.33 11.68 -1.50
N ILE A 429 -3.23 11.24 -2.38
CA ILE A 429 -4.60 11.77 -2.47
C ILE A 429 -5.37 11.50 -1.16
N TYR A 430 -5.31 10.27 -0.65
CA TYR A 430 -5.90 9.90 0.64
C TYR A 430 -5.39 10.80 1.77
N TRP A 431 -4.09 11.09 1.82
CA TRP A 431 -3.50 11.97 2.83
C TRP A 431 -3.92 13.42 2.68
N ILE A 432 -4.07 13.95 1.46
CA ILE A 432 -4.64 15.28 1.25
C ILE A 432 -6.04 15.36 1.86
N ILE A 433 -6.92 14.42 1.51
CA ILE A 433 -8.32 14.39 1.98
C ILE A 433 -8.36 14.25 3.51
N THR A 434 -7.54 13.35 4.05
CA THR A 434 -7.36 13.18 5.49
C THR A 434 -6.93 14.49 6.20
N ALA A 435 -5.97 15.21 5.63
CA ALA A 435 -5.49 16.47 6.21
C ALA A 435 -6.60 17.52 6.19
N LEU A 436 -7.37 17.62 5.10
CA LEU A 436 -8.52 18.51 5.01
C LEU A 436 -9.60 18.18 6.04
N ILE A 437 -9.95 16.89 6.21
CA ILE A 437 -10.89 16.45 7.25
C ILE A 437 -10.36 16.83 8.64
N SER A 438 -9.08 16.62 8.91
CA SER A 438 -8.44 16.93 10.20
C SER A 438 -8.41 18.43 10.48
N LEU A 439 -8.21 19.26 9.45
CA LEU A 439 -8.30 20.71 9.52
C LEU A 439 -9.71 21.16 9.91
N VAL A 440 -10.73 20.67 9.20
CA VAL A 440 -12.13 20.97 9.50
C VAL A 440 -12.48 20.53 10.92
N GLN A 441 -12.10 19.31 11.31
CA GLN A 441 -12.32 18.79 12.67
C GLN A 441 -11.67 19.70 13.73
N SER A 442 -10.43 20.13 13.50
CA SER A 442 -9.70 21.00 14.44
C SER A 442 -10.37 22.36 14.61
N LEU A 443 -10.87 22.95 13.52
CA LEU A 443 -11.60 24.22 13.53
C LEU A 443 -12.95 24.09 14.25
N VAL A 444 -13.72 23.04 13.94
CA VAL A 444 -15.01 22.75 14.58
C VAL A 444 -14.83 22.55 16.08
N MET A 445 -13.85 21.75 16.50
CA MET A 445 -13.57 21.53 17.92
C MET A 445 -13.15 22.83 18.62
N ALA A 446 -12.30 23.65 17.98
CA ALA A 446 -11.90 24.94 18.53
C ALA A 446 -13.09 25.88 18.75
N HIS A 447 -14.04 25.90 17.80
CA HIS A 447 -15.27 26.68 17.89
C HIS A 447 -16.19 26.22 19.02
N ILE A 448 -16.43 24.91 19.14
CA ILE A 448 -17.26 24.32 20.20
C ILE A 448 -16.70 24.64 21.59
N THR A 449 -15.39 24.45 21.79
CA THR A 449 -14.73 24.76 23.07
C THR A 449 -14.84 26.24 23.43
N ASN A 450 -14.68 27.14 22.44
CA ASN A 450 -14.78 28.59 22.67
C ASN A 450 -16.21 29.02 23.05
N ARG A 451 -17.25 28.39 22.48
CA ARG A 451 -18.65 28.64 22.88
C ARG A 451 -18.92 28.22 24.32
N LYS A 452 -18.49 27.02 24.73
CA LYS A 452 -18.65 26.56 26.12
C LYS A 452 -17.97 27.51 27.10
N ALA A 453 -16.76 27.98 26.81
CA ALA A 453 -16.04 28.91 27.68
C ALA A 453 -16.73 30.29 27.84
N LYS A 454 -17.52 30.74 26.86
CA LYS A 454 -18.33 31.97 26.98
C LYS A 454 -19.56 31.80 27.86
N ASN A 455 -20.13 30.60 27.94
CA ASN A 455 -21.34 30.33 28.74
C ASN A 455 -21.05 30.12 30.25
N TYR A 456 -19.78 30.07 30.65
CA TYR A 456 -19.34 29.99 32.05
C TYR A 456 -18.72 31.30 32.57
N LYS A 457 -18.75 32.36 31.77
CA LYS A 457 -18.46 33.74 32.18
C LYS A 457 -19.77 34.49 32.27
#